data_AF-A0A1A9X3J3-F1
#
_entry.id   AF-A0A1A9X3J3-F1
#
_cell.length_a   1.000
_cell.length_b   1.000
_cell.length_c   1.000
_cell.angle_alpha   90.00
_cell.angle_beta   90.00
_cell.angle_gamma   90.00
#
_symmetry.space_group_name_H-M   'P 1'
#
loop_
_entity.id
_entity.type
_entity.pdbx_description
1 polymer ?
#
loop_
_entity_poly.entity_id
_entity_poly.type
_entity_poly.pdbx_seq_one_letter_code
_entity_poly.pdbx_strand_id
1 'polypeptide(L)'
;MICGIDVYRETTTKAISVAAFVASLDNNCTKWYSKAIIQNEKAEILNGLCCCLISALNAYQSENKVFPDNIIIYRDGVGDGQLQVCENYEIPQLEEACRKLLEQVVKITFIVVKKHTNTRYFSMNQNGFESPAPGTIVDKTITRTGSDNFFLISQTVKPRPRIILCYGMMRNFLPI
;
A
#
# COMPACT_ATOMS: atom_id res chain seq x y z
N MET A 1 -8.35 10.15 2.84
CA MET A 1 -7.96 9.14 3.84
C MET A 1 -6.77 8.35 3.32
N ILE A 2 -5.76 8.12 4.15
CA ILE A 2 -4.59 7.30 3.84
C ILE A 2 -4.69 5.98 4.60
N CYS A 3 -4.49 4.86 3.93
CA CYS A 3 -4.55 3.53 4.50
C CYS A 3 -3.23 2.78 4.31
N GLY A 4 -2.94 1.85 5.22
CA GLY A 4 -1.81 0.93 5.13
C GLY A 4 -2.27 -0.51 5.32
N ILE A 5 -1.74 -1.41 4.51
CA ILE A 5 -2.05 -2.84 4.57
C ILE A 5 -0.75 -3.64 4.54
N ASP A 6 -0.53 -4.45 5.57
CA ASP A 6 0.55 -5.43 5.61
C ASP A 6 -0.02 -6.83 5.89
N VAL A 7 0.57 -7.86 5.29
CA VAL A 7 0.14 -9.24 5.46
C VAL A 7 1.37 -10.10 5.73
N TYR A 8 1.42 -10.63 6.94
CA TYR A 8 2.40 -11.63 7.31
C TYR A 8 1.83 -13.02 7.07
N ARG A 9 2.63 -13.94 6.52
CA ARG A 9 2.25 -15.35 6.31
C ARG A 9 3.26 -16.25 7.00
N GLU A 10 2.77 -17.16 7.83
CA GLU A 10 3.61 -18.17 8.43
C GLU A 10 3.85 -19.31 7.44
N THR A 11 5.11 -19.72 7.28
CA THR A 11 5.52 -20.70 6.26
C THR A 11 5.57 -22.15 6.75
N THR A 12 5.44 -22.39 8.05
CA THR A 12 5.95 -23.63 8.67
C THR A 12 4.84 -24.59 9.13
N THR A 13 3.71 -24.12 9.63
CA THR A 13 2.69 -24.97 10.26
C THR A 13 1.28 -24.43 10.04
N LYS A 14 0.50 -25.06 9.15
CA LYS A 14 -0.87 -24.66 8.74
C LYS A 14 -0.93 -23.20 8.26
N ALA A 15 -1.15 -22.94 6.97
CA ALA A 15 -1.04 -21.60 6.37
C ALA A 15 -2.00 -20.56 7.00
N ILE A 16 -1.59 -19.99 8.12
CA ILE A 16 -2.21 -18.85 8.80
C ILE A 16 -1.51 -17.60 8.26
N SER A 17 -2.32 -16.61 7.93
CA SER A 17 -1.83 -15.27 7.60
C SER A 17 -2.49 -14.25 8.49
N VAL A 18 -1.76 -13.19 8.84
CA VAL A 18 -2.30 -12.08 9.63
C VAL A 18 -2.22 -10.84 8.77
N ALA A 19 -3.38 -10.25 8.50
CA ALA A 19 -3.51 -8.99 7.80
C ALA A 19 -3.68 -7.86 8.81
N ALA A 20 -2.79 -6.87 8.78
CA ALA A 20 -2.92 -5.64 9.52
C ALA A 20 -3.41 -4.53 8.58
N PHE A 21 -4.45 -3.82 9.01
CA PHE A 21 -5.03 -2.69 8.29
C PHE A 21 -5.00 -1.46 9.20
N VAL A 22 -4.55 -0.33 8.66
CA VAL A 22 -4.59 0.97 9.33
C VAL A 22 -5.18 2.04 8.41
N ALA A 23 -5.82 3.05 8.97
CA ALA A 23 -6.36 4.19 8.23
C ALA A 23 -6.29 5.49 9.03
N SER A 24 -5.88 6.58 8.38
CA SER A 24 -5.83 7.92 8.96
C SER A 24 -7.25 8.41 9.29
N LEU A 25 -7.44 9.01 10.45
CA LEU A 25 -8.73 9.59 10.87
C LEU A 25 -8.80 11.11 10.72
N ASP A 26 -7.66 11.76 10.46
CA ASP A 26 -7.55 13.21 10.30
C ASP A 26 -6.66 13.58 9.10
N ASN A 27 -6.80 14.82 8.62
CA ASN A 27 -6.05 15.31 7.45
C ASN A 27 -4.54 15.43 7.71
N ASN A 28 -4.14 15.64 8.97
CA ASN A 28 -2.74 15.73 9.37
C ASN A 28 -2.09 14.35 9.56
N CYS A 29 -2.85 13.26 9.38
CA CYS A 29 -2.39 11.88 9.56
C CYS A 29 -1.76 11.61 10.94
N THR A 30 -2.30 12.26 11.98
CA THR A 30 -1.83 12.11 13.36
C THR A 30 -2.64 11.09 14.16
N LYS A 31 -3.85 10.76 13.70
CA LYS A 31 -4.73 9.77 14.30
C LYS A 31 -4.97 8.61 13.35
N TRP A 32 -4.98 7.39 13.88
CA TRP A 32 -5.09 6.18 13.08
C TRP A 32 -6.06 5.16 13.68
N TYR A 33 -6.98 4.67 12.87
CA TYR A 33 -7.69 3.42 13.12
C TYR A 33 -6.77 2.25 12.81
N SER A 34 -6.85 1.16 13.59
CA SER A 34 -6.11 -0.07 13.34
C SER A 34 -6.97 -1.30 13.58
N LYS A 35 -6.80 -2.32 12.74
CA LYS A 35 -7.44 -3.63 12.88
C LYS A 35 -6.52 -4.71 12.34
N ALA A 36 -6.36 -5.79 13.11
CA ALA A 36 -5.69 -6.99 12.66
C ALA A 36 -6.73 -8.11 12.44
N ILE A 37 -6.56 -8.89 11.39
CA ILE A 37 -7.40 -10.03 11.05
C ILE A 37 -6.49 -11.24 10.87
N ILE A 38 -6.78 -12.31 11.61
CA ILE A 38 -6.19 -13.62 11.38
C ILE A 38 -7.00 -14.28 10.26
N GLN A 39 -6.31 -14.81 9.26
CA GLN A 39 -6.88 -15.43 8.07
C GLN A 39 -6.40 -16.88 8.00
N ASN A 40 -7.36 -17.80 8.04
CA ASN A 40 -7.16 -19.24 7.83
C ASN A 40 -7.59 -19.59 6.39
N GLU A 41 -6.67 -20.14 5.59
CA GLU A 41 -6.86 -20.46 4.16
C GLU A 41 -7.15 -19.24 3.23
N LYS A 42 -6.98 -19.46 1.91
CA LYS A 42 -7.08 -18.40 0.89
C LYS A 42 -8.47 -17.74 0.79
N ALA A 43 -9.52 -18.36 1.33
CA ALA A 43 -10.91 -17.90 1.22
C ALA A 43 -11.26 -16.74 2.19
N GLU A 44 -10.61 -16.64 3.36
CA GLU A 44 -10.85 -15.51 4.29
C GLU A 44 -10.19 -14.20 3.85
N ILE A 45 -9.19 -14.30 2.97
CA ILE A 45 -8.56 -13.14 2.31
C ILE A 45 -9.61 -12.31 1.56
N LEU A 46 -10.70 -12.93 1.11
CA LEU A 46 -11.71 -12.34 0.24
C LEU A 46 -12.77 -11.48 0.94
N ASN A 47 -12.84 -11.48 2.27
CA ASN A 47 -13.80 -10.62 3.00
C ASN A 47 -13.16 -9.76 4.09
N GLY A 48 -11.94 -10.09 4.54
CA GLY A 48 -11.29 -9.37 5.64
C GLY A 48 -11.03 -7.89 5.33
N LEU A 49 -10.52 -7.58 4.12
CA LEU A 49 -10.20 -6.20 3.74
C LEU A 49 -11.45 -5.33 3.59
N CYS A 50 -12.53 -5.90 3.04
CA CYS A 50 -13.82 -5.24 2.95
C CYS A 50 -14.30 -4.82 4.35
N CYS A 51 -14.30 -5.75 5.30
CA CYS A 51 -14.69 -5.49 6.68
C CYS A 51 -13.78 -4.48 7.40
N CYS A 52 -12.47 -4.53 7.15
CA CYS A 52 -11.51 -3.54 7.67
C CYS A 52 -11.84 -2.12 7.17
N LEU A 53 -12.03 -1.96 5.86
CA LEU A 53 -12.29 -0.65 5.27
C LEU A 53 -13.64 -0.08 5.72
N ILE A 54 -14.69 -0.90 5.80
CA ILE A 54 -15.99 -0.45 6.35
C ILE A 54 -15.82 0.05 7.79
N SER A 55 -15.11 -0.71 8.63
CA SER A 55 -14.88 -0.30 10.02
C SER A 55 -14.10 1.01 10.10
N ALA A 56 -13.08 1.18 9.26
CA ALA A 56 -12.28 2.39 9.18
C ALA A 56 -13.08 3.61 8.66
N LEU A 57 -13.93 3.43 7.64
CA LEU A 57 -14.80 4.47 7.11
C LEU A 57 -15.81 4.95 8.14
N ASN A 58 -16.42 4.02 8.91
CA ASN A 58 -17.30 4.37 10.01
C ASN A 58 -16.57 5.14 11.12
N ALA A 59 -15.36 4.72 11.47
CA ALA A 59 -14.52 5.47 12.43
C ALA A 59 -14.21 6.88 11.90
N TYR A 60 -13.82 7.02 10.64
CA TYR A 60 -13.56 8.30 9.99
C TYR A 60 -14.80 9.21 10.01
N GLN A 61 -15.97 8.69 9.64
CA GLN A 61 -17.24 9.43 9.65
C GLN A 61 -17.64 9.82 11.07
N SER A 62 -17.39 8.98 12.07
CA SER A 62 -17.73 9.30 13.45
C SER A 62 -16.98 10.54 13.97
N GLU A 63 -15.70 10.69 13.57
CA GLU A 63 -14.86 11.84 13.94
C GLU A 63 -15.12 13.07 13.05
N ASN A 64 -15.29 12.89 11.74
CA ASN A 64 -15.32 14.00 10.78
C ASN A 64 -16.73 14.37 10.31
N LYS A 65 -17.75 13.57 10.66
CA LYS A 65 -19.17 13.68 10.22
C LYS A 65 -19.39 13.53 8.70
N VAL A 66 -18.33 13.26 7.96
CA VAL A 66 -18.33 13.02 6.52
C VAL A 66 -17.45 11.82 6.20
N PHE A 67 -17.70 11.20 5.05
CA PHE A 67 -16.81 10.19 4.49
C PHE A 67 -15.66 10.84 3.71
N PRO A 68 -14.52 10.16 3.52
CA PRO A 68 -13.42 10.71 2.73
C PRO A 68 -13.73 10.70 1.23
N ASP A 69 -13.37 11.77 0.52
CA ASP A 69 -13.57 11.87 -0.94
C ASP A 69 -12.59 11.00 -1.74
N ASN A 70 -11.40 10.77 -1.20
CA ASN A 70 -10.33 10.00 -1.83
C ASN A 70 -9.65 9.09 -0.80
N ILE A 71 -9.33 7.87 -1.22
CA ILE A 71 -8.65 6.86 -0.40
C ILE A 71 -7.36 6.44 -1.09
N ILE A 72 -6.23 6.66 -0.43
CA ILE A 72 -4.90 6.21 -0.89
C ILE A 72 -4.49 5.02 -0.04
N ILE A 73 -4.13 3.90 -0.66
CA ILE A 73 -3.84 2.65 0.04
C ILE A 73 -2.41 2.22 -0.27
N TYR A 74 -1.58 2.09 0.77
CA TYR A 74 -0.24 1.53 0.67
C TYR A 74 -0.22 0.07 1.11
N ARG A 75 0.12 -0.85 0.19
CA ARG A 75 0.14 -2.30 0.39
C ARG A 75 1.57 -2.83 0.42
N ASP A 76 2.07 -3.29 1.58
CA ASP A 76 3.43 -3.82 1.75
C ASP A 76 3.52 -5.35 1.54
N GLY A 77 4.70 -5.91 1.32
CA GLY A 77 4.89 -7.37 1.36
C GLY A 77 4.28 -8.15 0.18
N VAL A 78 4.09 -7.51 -0.97
CA VAL A 78 3.59 -8.17 -2.20
C VAL A 78 4.76 -8.51 -3.12
N GLY A 79 4.93 -9.81 -3.42
CA GLY A 79 5.86 -10.27 -4.45
C GLY A 79 5.36 -10.05 -5.88
N ASP A 80 6.24 -10.12 -6.89
CA ASP A 80 5.84 -9.93 -8.30
C ASP A 80 4.74 -10.87 -8.76
N GLY A 81 4.78 -12.14 -8.35
CA GLY A 81 3.75 -13.14 -8.68
C GLY A 81 2.41 -12.94 -7.96
N GLN A 82 2.31 -11.97 -7.05
CA GLN A 82 1.10 -11.69 -6.27
C GLN A 82 0.38 -10.40 -6.71
N LEU A 83 0.94 -9.65 -7.66
CA LEU A 83 0.31 -8.42 -8.17
C LEU A 83 -1.09 -8.69 -8.74
N GLN A 84 -1.24 -9.78 -9.50
CA GLN A 84 -2.55 -10.21 -10.01
C GLN A 84 -3.54 -10.57 -8.89
N VAL A 85 -3.05 -11.03 -7.74
CA VAL A 85 -3.92 -11.31 -6.59
C VAL A 85 -4.45 -10.01 -6.00
N CYS A 86 -3.60 -8.98 -5.88
CA CYS A 86 -4.05 -7.66 -5.47
C CYS A 86 -5.08 -7.09 -6.44
N GLU A 87 -4.82 -7.16 -7.74
CA GLU A 87 -5.70 -6.63 -8.79
C GLU A 87 -7.05 -7.34 -8.87
N ASN A 88 -7.06 -8.68 -8.83
CA ASN A 88 -8.28 -9.46 -9.03
C ASN A 88 -9.08 -9.69 -7.75
N TYR A 89 -8.47 -9.53 -6.57
CA TYR A 89 -9.12 -9.89 -5.31
C TYR A 89 -9.04 -8.83 -4.22
N GLU A 90 -7.89 -8.18 -3.97
CA GLU A 90 -7.80 -7.19 -2.87
C GLU A 90 -8.51 -5.88 -3.24
N ILE A 91 -8.25 -5.36 -4.45
CA ILE A 91 -8.84 -4.10 -4.93
C ILE A 91 -10.37 -4.19 -5.02
N PRO A 92 -10.99 -5.22 -5.65
CA PRO A 92 -12.44 -5.32 -5.71
C PRO A 92 -13.12 -5.39 -4.35
N GLN A 93 -12.47 -5.96 -3.32
CA GLN A 93 -13.02 -5.95 -1.95
C GLN A 93 -13.07 -4.56 -1.32
N LEU A 94 -12.07 -3.73 -1.62
CA LEU A 94 -11.99 -2.36 -1.13
C LEU A 94 -13.04 -1.49 -1.84
N GLU A 95 -13.21 -1.68 -3.15
CA GLU A 95 -14.30 -1.08 -3.92
C GLU A 95 -15.67 -1.50 -3.40
N GLU A 96 -15.83 -2.80 -3.09
CA GLU A 96 -17.07 -3.34 -2.54
C GLU A 96 -17.40 -2.73 -1.16
N ALA A 97 -16.40 -2.52 -0.32
CA ALA A 97 -16.59 -1.83 0.97
C ALA A 97 -17.09 -0.39 0.77
N CYS A 98 -16.53 0.34 -0.20
CA CYS A 98 -17.03 1.66 -0.55
C CYS A 98 -18.46 1.59 -1.10
N ARG A 99 -18.76 0.68 -2.03
CA ARG A 99 -20.10 0.52 -2.62
C ARG A 99 -21.18 0.17 -1.60
N LYS A 100 -20.84 -0.59 -0.55
CA LYS A 100 -21.78 -0.97 0.51
C LYS A 100 -22.15 0.19 1.43
N LEU A 101 -21.23 1.15 1.64
CA LEU A 101 -21.39 2.18 2.67
C LEU A 101 -21.61 3.58 2.10
N LEU A 102 -21.11 3.85 0.89
CA LEU A 102 -21.05 5.17 0.30
C LEU A 102 -22.01 5.23 -0.89
N GLU A 103 -22.84 6.27 -0.92
CA GLU A 103 -23.75 6.54 -2.04
C GLU A 103 -22.99 7.10 -3.25
N GLN A 104 -21.87 7.77 -3.01
CA GLN A 104 -21.01 8.35 -4.04
C GLN A 104 -19.80 7.47 -4.35
N VAL A 105 -19.34 7.52 -5.60
CA VAL A 105 -18.13 6.83 -6.02
C VAL A 105 -16.91 7.53 -5.41
N VAL A 106 -16.21 6.83 -4.54
CA VAL A 106 -14.95 7.29 -3.96
C VAL A 106 -13.78 6.79 -4.79
N LYS A 107 -12.83 7.69 -5.06
CA LYS A 107 -11.62 7.35 -5.80
C LYS A 107 -10.65 6.59 -4.89
N ILE A 108 -10.27 5.40 -5.32
CA ILE A 108 -9.25 4.57 -4.67
C ILE A 108 -7.97 4.62 -5.50
N THR A 109 -6.86 5.01 -4.87
CA THR A 109 -5.52 4.89 -5.41
C THR A 109 -4.79 3.79 -4.65
N PHE A 110 -4.48 2.68 -5.31
CA PHE A 110 -3.76 1.56 -4.71
C PHE A 110 -2.27 1.64 -5.06
N ILE A 111 -1.39 1.57 -4.07
CA ILE A 111 0.07 1.67 -4.23
C ILE A 111 0.70 0.47 -3.54
N VAL A 112 1.42 -0.36 -4.28
CA VAL A 112 2.18 -1.45 -3.69
C VAL A 112 3.53 -0.90 -3.21
N VAL A 113 3.99 -1.32 -2.05
CA VAL A 113 5.27 -0.91 -1.50
C VAL A 113 6.14 -2.15 -1.41
N LYS A 114 7.37 -2.06 -1.93
CA LYS A 114 8.35 -3.14 -1.91
C LYS A 114 9.61 -2.65 -1.22
N LYS A 115 9.68 -2.83 0.09
CA LYS A 115 10.83 -2.32 0.87
C LYS A 115 12.11 -3.15 0.69
N HIS A 116 11.99 -4.39 0.24
CA HIS A 116 13.11 -5.32 0.07
C HIS A 116 13.35 -5.63 -1.40
N THR A 117 14.35 -4.98 -1.99
CA THR A 117 14.76 -5.21 -3.38
C THR A 117 16.26 -5.48 -3.46
N ASN A 118 16.69 -6.11 -4.57
CA ASN A 118 18.11 -6.29 -4.87
C ASN A 118 18.71 -5.07 -5.60
N THR A 119 17.88 -4.14 -6.08
CA THR A 119 18.34 -2.93 -6.78
C THR A 119 19.09 -2.02 -5.81
N ARG A 120 20.22 -1.46 -6.27
CA ARG A 120 21.04 -0.49 -5.51
C ARG A 120 21.28 0.75 -6.36
N TYR A 121 21.13 1.92 -5.75
CA TYR A 121 21.31 3.22 -6.36
C TYR A 121 22.52 3.91 -5.75
N PHE A 122 23.30 4.55 -6.60
CA PHE A 122 24.47 5.30 -6.21
C PHE A 122 24.43 6.65 -6.91
N SER A 123 24.74 7.70 -6.16
CA SER A 123 25.08 9.00 -6.74
C SER A 123 26.58 9.05 -6.99
N MET A 124 27.00 9.68 -8.08
CA MET A 124 28.40 9.88 -8.40
C MET A 124 28.82 11.27 -7.93
N ASN A 125 29.87 11.33 -7.10
CA ASN A 125 30.52 12.57 -6.71
C ASN A 125 32.00 12.53 -7.13
N GLN A 126 32.73 13.63 -6.93
CA GLN A 126 34.15 13.72 -7.29
C GLN A 126 35.04 12.73 -6.49
N ASN A 127 34.56 12.24 -5.35
CA ASN A 127 35.27 11.37 -4.42
C ASN A 127 34.83 9.89 -4.53
N GLY A 128 33.97 9.53 -5.50
CA GLY A 128 33.48 8.18 -5.72
C GLY A 128 31.95 8.03 -5.68
N PHE A 129 31.49 6.85 -5.26
CA PHE A 129 30.06 6.52 -5.17
C PHE A 129 29.53 6.75 -3.76
N GLU A 130 28.39 7.41 -3.66
CA GLU A 130 27.68 7.62 -2.41
C GLU A 130 26.21 7.21 -2.51
N SER A 131 25.54 7.11 -1.36
CA SER A 131 24.09 6.89 -1.34
C SER A 131 23.39 8.16 -1.82
N PRO A 132 22.39 8.07 -2.72
CA PRO A 132 21.62 9.25 -3.12
C PRO A 132 20.93 9.91 -1.92
N ALA A 133 20.68 11.20 -2.03
CA ALA A 133 20.01 11.97 -0.99
C ALA A 133 18.55 11.50 -0.78
N PRO A 134 18.01 11.61 0.44
CA PRO A 134 16.58 11.44 0.68
C PRO A 134 15.74 12.33 -0.24
N GLY A 135 14.63 11.81 -0.72
CA GLY A 135 13.80 12.45 -1.75
C GLY A 135 14.21 12.13 -3.19
N THR A 136 15.31 11.40 -3.42
CA THR A 136 15.69 10.98 -4.78
C THR A 136 14.62 10.06 -5.37
N ILE A 137 14.09 10.45 -6.54
CA ILE A 137 13.13 9.68 -7.32
C ILE A 137 13.82 9.15 -8.58
N VAL A 138 13.59 7.87 -8.90
CA VAL A 138 14.02 7.26 -10.16
C VAL A 138 12.80 6.63 -10.84
N ASP A 139 12.35 7.24 -11.94
CA ASP A 139 11.11 6.89 -12.65
C ASP A 139 11.34 6.45 -14.11
N LYS A 140 12.58 6.56 -14.61
CA LYS A 140 12.94 6.29 -16.02
C LYS A 140 13.98 5.18 -16.14
N THR A 141 14.00 4.55 -17.32
CA THR A 141 15.06 3.63 -17.83
C THR A 141 15.11 2.24 -17.19
N ILE A 142 14.98 2.14 -15.88
CA ILE A 142 15.07 0.88 -15.10
C ILE A 142 13.71 0.46 -14.52
N THR A 143 12.69 1.23 -14.85
CA THR A 143 11.29 0.99 -14.56
C THR A 143 10.70 0.03 -15.59
N ARG A 144 9.73 -0.80 -15.20
CA ARG A 144 9.10 -1.75 -16.13
C ARG A 144 8.31 -0.96 -17.18
N THR A 145 8.64 -1.17 -18.45
CA THR A 145 7.99 -0.49 -19.58
C THR A 145 6.47 -0.67 -19.54
N GLY A 146 5.72 0.43 -19.63
CA GLY A 146 4.26 0.42 -19.64
C GLY A 146 3.60 0.25 -18.25
N SER A 147 4.34 0.42 -17.16
CA SER A 147 3.78 0.45 -15.79
C SER A 147 4.18 1.74 -15.05
N ASP A 148 3.24 2.31 -14.31
CA ASP A 148 3.44 3.53 -13.50
C ASP A 148 4.20 3.21 -12.19
N ASN A 149 5.48 2.86 -12.30
CA ASN A 149 6.34 2.62 -11.15
C ASN A 149 7.49 3.62 -11.05
N PHE A 150 7.98 3.79 -9.83
CA PHE A 150 9.10 4.66 -9.51
C PHE A 150 9.86 4.11 -8.31
N PHE A 151 11.08 4.56 -8.09
CA PHE A 151 11.82 4.31 -6.87
C PHE A 151 11.91 5.62 -6.08
N LEU A 152 11.69 5.56 -4.77
CA LEU A 152 11.81 6.73 -3.89
C LEU A 152 12.75 6.40 -2.74
N ILE A 153 13.92 7.03 -2.74
CA ILE A 153 14.83 6.94 -1.60
C ILE A 153 14.33 7.92 -0.55
N SER A 154 13.48 7.46 0.37
CA SER A 154 12.83 8.36 1.34
C SER A 154 13.67 8.68 2.58
N GLN A 155 14.73 7.91 2.84
CA GLN A 155 15.54 8.05 4.05
C GLN A 155 17.03 7.82 3.79
N THR A 156 17.87 8.48 4.57
CA THR A 156 19.31 8.25 4.57
C THR A 156 19.60 6.95 5.32
N VAL A 157 20.29 6.01 4.70
CA VAL A 157 20.72 4.79 5.40
C VAL A 157 22.23 4.67 5.35
N LYS A 158 22.88 4.88 6.50
CA LYS A 158 24.31 4.64 6.74
C LYS A 158 24.46 3.35 7.56
N PRO A 159 25.45 2.48 7.33
CA PRO A 159 26.52 2.54 6.32
C PRO A 159 26.19 1.79 5.01
N ARG A 160 24.97 1.26 4.84
CA ARG A 160 24.55 0.56 3.63
C ARG A 160 23.33 1.24 3.02
N PRO A 161 23.32 1.56 1.71
CA PRO A 161 22.13 2.07 1.04
C PRO A 161 21.01 1.04 1.14
N ARG A 162 20.01 1.29 2.00
CA ARG A 162 18.72 0.60 1.94
C ARG A 162 17.78 1.48 1.14
N ILE A 163 17.20 0.89 0.11
CA ILE A 163 16.23 1.55 -0.74
C ILE A 163 14.87 1.10 -0.28
N ILE A 164 14.00 2.06 -0.01
CA ILE A 164 12.58 1.79 0.03
C ILE A 164 12.11 1.90 -1.42
N LEU A 165 11.69 0.80 -2.04
CA LEU A 165 11.03 0.88 -3.33
C LEU A 165 9.52 1.07 -3.08
N CYS A 166 8.94 2.08 -3.71
CA CYS A 166 7.50 2.23 -3.83
C CYS A 166 7.09 1.68 -5.19
N TYR A 167 6.63 0.44 -5.26
CA TYR A 167 6.15 -0.13 -6.53
C TYR A 167 4.73 0.41 -6.84
N GLY A 168 4.63 1.49 -7.58
CA GLY A 168 3.34 1.93 -8.10
C GLY A 168 2.73 0.86 -9.02
N MET A 169 1.68 0.20 -8.56
CA MET A 169 0.61 -0.28 -9.43
C MET A 169 -0.50 0.75 -9.31
N MET A 170 -0.30 1.94 -9.88
CA MET A 170 -1.35 2.95 -9.91
C MET A 170 -2.48 2.46 -10.81
N ARG A 171 -3.55 1.96 -10.22
CA ARG A 171 -4.87 2.12 -10.84
C ARG A 171 -5.52 3.35 -10.22
N ASN A 172 -5.61 4.42 -11.01
CA ASN A 172 -6.61 5.44 -10.80
C ASN A 172 -7.90 4.90 -11.42
N PHE A 173 -8.79 4.36 -10.60
CA PHE A 173 -10.16 4.12 -11.04
C PHE A 173 -10.85 5.50 -11.11
N LEU A 174 -10.72 6.17 -12.24
CA LEU A 174 -11.74 7.13 -12.64
C LEU A 174 -12.89 6.28 -13.19
N PRO A 175 -14.12 6.41 -12.66
CA PRO A 175 -15.26 5.80 -13.34
C PRO A 175 -15.35 6.44 -14.72
N ILE A 176 -15.52 5.59 -15.74
CA ILE A 176 -16.09 6.00 -17.03
C ILE A 176 -17.55 6.37 -16.76
#